data_AF-A0A4U1A030-F1
#
_entry.id   AF-A0A4U1A030-F1
#
_cell.length_a   1.000
_cell.length_b   1.000
_cell.length_c   1.000
_cell.angle_alpha   90.00
_cell.angle_beta   90.00
_cell.angle_gamma   90.00
#
_symmetry.space_group_name_H-M   'P 1'
#
loop_
_entity.id
_entity.type
_entity.pdbx_description
1 polymer ?
#
loop_
_entity_poly.entity_id
_entity_poly.type
_entity_poly.pdbx_seq_one_letter_code
_entity_poly.pdbx_strand_id
1 'polypeptide(L)'
;MTAPTFMTNDLIVQHASAAGATEPVDKVSSRYTFVPTLDAVDLLRDAGWFPIKAEQSRTRIQDKEGFQKHCIRFTRNENLQMNIKDERVDLVLYNSHDLGSSFKLIASIWRK
;
A
#
# COMPACT_ATOMS: atom_id res chain seq x y z
N MET A 1 -4.28 -3.83 -23.64
CA MET A 1 -3.86 -3.72 -22.23
C MET A 1 -3.82 -2.26 -21.88
N THR A 2 -4.73 -1.83 -21.01
CA THR A 2 -4.85 -0.44 -20.56
C THR A 2 -3.66 -0.09 -19.68
N ALA A 3 -3.08 1.09 -19.84
CA ALA A 3 -2.03 1.57 -18.93
C ALA A 3 -2.58 1.60 -17.49
N PRO A 4 -1.80 1.20 -16.47
CA PRO A 4 -2.20 1.33 -15.08
C PRO A 4 -2.62 2.78 -14.76
N THR A 5 -3.83 2.97 -14.23
CA THR A 5 -4.28 4.27 -13.71
C THR A 5 -3.75 4.45 -12.28
N PHE A 6 -3.29 5.65 -11.95
CA PHE A 6 -2.88 5.96 -10.58
C PHE A 6 -4.08 5.95 -9.63
N MET A 7 -3.87 5.41 -8.44
CA MET A 7 -4.90 5.34 -7.40
C MET A 7 -4.89 6.60 -6.54
N THR A 8 -6.08 7.17 -6.33
CA THR A 8 -6.31 8.14 -5.25
C THR A 8 -6.34 7.41 -3.90
N ASN A 9 -6.24 8.14 -2.79
CA ASN A 9 -6.37 7.54 -1.46
C ASN A 9 -7.75 6.89 -1.28
N ASP A 10 -8.82 7.48 -1.80
CA ASP A 10 -10.16 6.88 -1.79
C ASP A 10 -10.21 5.53 -2.51
N LEU A 11 -9.58 5.43 -3.68
CA LEU A 11 -9.47 4.16 -4.41
C LEU A 11 -8.63 3.14 -3.64
N ILE A 12 -7.55 3.56 -2.99
CA ILE A 12 -6.76 2.67 -2.14
C ILE A 12 -7.64 2.11 -1.03
N VAL A 13 -8.40 2.94 -0.32
CA VAL A 13 -9.29 2.52 0.77
C VAL A 13 -10.42 1.64 0.26
N GLN A 14 -10.95 1.89 -0.94
CA GLN A 14 -11.96 1.03 -1.54
C GLN A 14 -11.45 -0.41 -1.78
N HIS A 15 -10.17 -0.56 -2.16
CA HIS A 15 -9.57 -1.87 -2.46
C HIS A 15 -8.84 -2.52 -1.26
N ALA A 16 -8.39 -1.69 -0.32
CA ALA A 16 -7.65 -2.07 0.87
C ALA A 16 -8.04 -1.12 2.02
N SER A 17 -9.25 -1.31 2.56
CA SER A 17 -9.80 -0.49 3.65
C SER A 17 -8.86 -0.37 4.85
N ALA A 18 -8.10 -1.42 5.16
CA ALA A 18 -7.14 -1.43 6.26
C ALA A 18 -5.97 -0.46 6.09
N ALA A 19 -5.65 -0.05 4.86
CA ALA A 19 -4.64 0.98 4.62
C ALA A 19 -5.14 2.38 5.04
N GLY A 20 -6.45 2.58 5.13
CA GLY A 20 -7.09 3.82 5.57
C GLY A 20 -7.38 3.88 7.07
N ALA A 21 -6.87 2.94 7.86
CA ALA A 21 -7.01 3.01 9.31
C ALA A 21 -6.34 4.29 9.83
N THR A 22 -6.99 4.96 10.78
CA THR A 22 -6.49 6.17 11.45
C THR A 22 -5.95 5.89 12.85
N GLU A 23 -6.04 4.63 13.29
CA GLU A 23 -5.58 4.14 14.58
C GLU A 23 -5.14 2.67 14.44
N PRO A 24 -4.36 2.10 15.39
CA PRO A 24 -4.05 0.69 15.37
C PRO A 24 -5.20 -0.15 15.95
N VAL A 25 -5.10 -1.48 15.80
CA VAL A 25 -5.99 -2.41 16.48
C VAL A 25 -5.96 -2.21 18.01
N ASP A 26 -7.04 -2.59 18.68
CA ASP A 26 -7.07 -2.66 20.14
C ASP A 26 -5.91 -3.51 20.69
N LYS A 27 -5.46 -3.19 21.92
CA LYS A 27 -4.41 -3.90 22.67
C LYS A 27 -2.98 -3.70 22.16
N VAL A 28 -2.70 -2.60 21.45
CA VAL A 28 -1.30 -2.17 21.29
C VAL A 28 -0.67 -1.79 22.63
N SER A 29 0.65 -1.99 22.74
CA SER A 29 1.39 -1.56 23.94
C SER A 29 1.50 -0.03 24.02
N SER A 30 1.73 0.50 25.22
CA SER A 30 1.96 1.95 25.43
C SER A 30 3.18 2.53 24.69
N ARG A 31 4.07 1.67 24.18
CA ARG A 31 5.24 2.07 23.38
C ARG A 31 4.96 2.12 21.87
N TYR A 32 3.80 1.62 21.42
CA TYR A 32 3.46 1.59 20.01
C TYR A 32 3.11 2.99 19.52
N THR A 33 3.81 3.46 18.49
CA THR A 33 3.48 4.73 17.83
C THR A 33 2.82 4.42 16.50
N PHE A 34 1.59 4.91 16.34
CA PHE A 34 0.86 4.74 15.10
C PHE A 34 1.31 5.75 14.05
N VAL A 35 1.51 5.28 12.83
CA VAL A 35 1.72 6.11 11.65
C VAL A 35 0.75 5.60 10.57
N PRO A 36 -0.18 6.45 10.09
CA PRO A 36 -1.10 6.07 9.03
C PRO A 36 -0.35 5.63 7.77
N THR A 37 -0.81 4.55 7.11
CA THR A 37 -0.18 4.13 5.85
C THR A 37 -0.39 5.17 4.75
N LEU A 38 -1.52 5.88 4.72
CA LEU A 38 -1.80 6.90 3.71
C LEU A 38 -0.81 8.07 3.76
N ASP A 39 -0.28 8.44 4.93
CA ASP A 39 0.77 9.47 5.03
C ASP A 39 2.03 9.04 4.27
N ALA A 40 2.42 7.77 4.40
CA ALA A 40 3.55 7.22 3.64
C ALA A 40 3.26 7.14 2.13
N VAL A 41 2.02 6.84 1.74
CA VAL A 41 1.58 6.86 0.34
C VAL A 41 1.71 8.25 -0.25
N ASP A 42 1.29 9.28 0.49
CA ASP A 42 1.34 10.67 0.05
C ASP A 42 2.79 11.14 -0.09
N LEU A 43 3.66 10.84 0.89
CA LEU A 43 5.09 11.12 0.79
C LEU A 43 5.77 10.43 -0.41
N LEU A 44 5.40 9.18 -0.69
CA LEU A 44 5.91 8.46 -1.87
C LEU A 44 5.41 9.10 -3.17
N ARG A 45 4.16 9.56 -3.19
CA ARG A 45 3.58 10.26 -4.35
C ARG A 45 4.35 11.54 -4.65
N ASP A 46 4.66 12.33 -3.62
CA ASP A 46 5.46 13.56 -3.73
C ASP A 46 6.89 13.25 -4.22
N ALA A 47 7.44 12.09 -3.85
CA ALA A 47 8.72 11.59 -4.36
C ALA A 47 8.65 10.99 -5.78
N GLY A 48 7.50 11.07 -6.46
CA GLY A 48 7.32 10.59 -7.84
C GLY A 48 7.01 9.09 -7.97
N TRP A 49 6.64 8.44 -6.87
CA TRP A 49 6.15 7.05 -6.84
C TRP A 49 4.64 7.03 -6.70
N PHE A 50 3.96 6.64 -7.77
CA PHE A 50 2.51 6.71 -7.85
C PHE A 50 1.90 5.33 -7.61
N PRO A 51 0.92 5.20 -6.70
CA PRO A 51 0.27 3.92 -6.43
C PRO A 51 -0.56 3.48 -7.65
N ILE A 52 -0.44 2.21 -8.03
CA ILE A 52 -1.13 1.61 -9.18
C ILE A 52 -1.98 0.38 -8.80
N LYS A 53 -1.80 -0.13 -7.57
CA LYS A 53 -2.57 -1.25 -7.05
C LYS A 53 -2.58 -1.20 -5.52
N ALA A 54 -3.72 -1.52 -4.93
CA ALA A 54 -3.87 -1.75 -3.49
C ALA A 54 -4.63 -3.05 -3.28
N GLU A 55 -4.19 -3.85 -2.31
CA GLU A 55 -4.83 -5.11 -1.93
C GLU A 55 -4.69 -5.31 -0.42
N GLN A 56 -5.60 -6.05 0.19
CA GLN A 56 -5.47 -6.48 1.58
C GLN A 56 -5.77 -7.96 1.76
N SER A 57 -5.23 -8.51 2.83
CA SER A 57 -5.52 -9.88 3.26
C SER A 57 -6.92 -9.96 3.82
N ARG A 58 -7.63 -11.07 3.56
CA ARG A 58 -8.88 -11.37 4.26
C ARG A 58 -8.58 -11.81 5.69
N THR A 59 -9.48 -11.49 6.61
CA THR A 59 -9.46 -12.02 7.98
C THR A 59 -10.77 -12.75 8.28
N ARG A 60 -10.71 -13.69 9.22
CA ARG A 60 -11.89 -14.32 9.85
C ARG A 60 -12.06 -13.89 11.30
N ILE A 61 -11.09 -13.15 11.83
CA ILE A 61 -11.09 -12.62 13.19
C ILE A 61 -11.73 -11.23 13.12
N GLN A 62 -12.91 -11.09 13.73
CA GLN A 62 -13.72 -9.89 13.67
C GLN A 62 -12.96 -8.64 14.15
N ASP A 63 -12.23 -8.75 15.26
CA ASP A 63 -11.45 -7.65 15.85
C ASP A 63 -10.28 -7.17 14.95
N LYS A 64 -9.92 -7.93 13.91
CA LYS A 64 -8.86 -7.56 12.96
C LYS A 64 -9.41 -6.96 11.67
N GLU A 65 -10.72 -6.89 11.51
CA GLU A 65 -11.34 -6.28 10.35
C GLU A 65 -11.01 -4.78 10.32
N GLY A 66 -10.43 -4.29 9.21
CA GLY A 66 -9.96 -2.91 9.08
C GLY A 66 -8.51 -2.67 9.53
N PHE A 67 -7.79 -3.69 10.02
CA PHE A 67 -6.39 -3.56 10.44
C PHE A 67 -5.45 -4.56 9.75
N GLN A 68 -5.98 -5.35 8.81
CA GLN A 68 -5.28 -6.44 8.17
C GLN A 68 -4.05 -5.97 7.39
N LYS A 69 -3.17 -6.94 7.11
CA LYS A 69 -2.05 -6.71 6.21
C LYS A 69 -2.53 -6.25 4.83
N HIS A 70 -2.07 -5.07 4.44
CA HIS A 70 -2.31 -4.47 3.14
C HIS A 70 -1.00 -4.31 2.36
N CYS A 71 -1.16 -4.25 1.05
CA CYS A 71 -0.11 -4.18 0.06
C CYS A 71 -0.44 -3.07 -0.92
N ILE A 72 0.47 -2.13 -1.12
CA ILE A 72 0.33 -1.05 -2.10
C ILE A 72 1.54 -1.11 -3.03
N ARG A 73 1.29 -1.19 -4.34
CA ARG A 73 2.33 -1.19 -5.35
C ARG A 73 2.37 0.16 -6.05
N PHE A 74 3.59 0.65 -6.26
CA PHE A 74 3.86 1.94 -6.87
C PHE A 74 4.71 1.78 -8.13
N THR A 75 4.58 2.73 -9.05
CA THR A 75 5.43 2.85 -10.22
C THR A 75 5.79 4.32 -10.46
N ARG A 76 6.81 4.58 -11.28
CA ARG A 76 7.18 5.95 -11.68
C ARG A 76 6.41 6.36 -12.93
N ASN A 77 6.12 7.66 -13.05
CA ASN A 77 5.41 8.22 -14.21
C ASN A 77 6.11 7.88 -15.55
N GLU A 78 7.44 7.93 -15.55
CA GLU A 78 8.29 7.57 -16.70
C GLU A 78 8.01 6.14 -17.22
N ASN A 79 7.75 5.20 -16.32
CA ASN A 79 7.53 3.79 -16.68
C ASN A 79 6.19 3.55 -17.39
N LEU A 80 5.19 4.39 -17.12
CA LEU A 80 3.89 4.33 -17.78
C LEU A 80 3.94 4.96 -19.18
N GLN A 81 4.70 6.03 -19.33
CA GLN A 81 4.83 6.75 -20.61
C GLN A 81 5.71 6.00 -21.61
N MET A 82 6.74 5.29 -21.14
CA MET A 82 7.69 4.60 -22.02
C MET A 82 7.19 3.26 -22.57
N ASN A 83 5.93 2.88 -22.31
CA ASN A 83 5.35 1.64 -22.85
C ASN A 83 6.27 0.43 -22.54
N ILE A 84 6.90 0.40 -21.34
CA ILE A 84 7.94 -0.56 -20.97
C ILE A 84 7.38 -1.98 -21.13
N LYS A 85 7.82 -2.69 -22.18
CA LYS A 85 7.10 -3.88 -22.68
C LYS A 85 7.42 -5.16 -21.92
N ASP A 86 8.57 -5.23 -21.23
CA ASP A 86 9.07 -6.49 -20.67
C ASP A 86 9.27 -6.44 -19.14
N GLU A 87 10.06 -5.50 -18.61
CA GLU A 87 10.38 -5.43 -17.17
C GLU A 87 10.51 -3.98 -16.68
N ARG A 88 9.99 -3.67 -15.48
CA ARG A 88 10.20 -2.37 -14.83
C ARG A 88 10.42 -2.51 -13.33
N VAL A 89 11.09 -1.53 -12.73
CA VAL A 89 11.20 -1.41 -11.28
C VAL A 89 9.93 -0.77 -10.72
N ASP A 90 9.26 -1.48 -9.81
CA ASP A 90 8.13 -1.01 -9.01
C ASP A 90 8.54 -1.02 -7.53
N LEU A 91 7.93 -0.16 -6.71
CA LEU A 91 8.02 -0.27 -5.25
C LEU A 91 6.80 -1.01 -4.71
N VAL A 92 7.00 -1.79 -3.64
CA VAL A 92 5.93 -2.47 -2.92
C VAL A 92 6.01 -2.12 -1.44
N LEU A 93 4.93 -1.55 -0.93
CA LEU A 93 4.72 -1.29 0.49
C LEU A 93 3.87 -2.42 1.08
N TYR A 94 4.34 -3.02 2.17
CA TYR A 94 3.52 -3.86 3.04
C TYR A 94 3.42 -3.22 4.41
N ASN A 95 2.23 -3.23 5.00
CA ASN A 95 2.03 -2.85 6.39
C ASN A 95 0.80 -3.57 6.96
N SER A 96 0.65 -3.61 8.28
CA SER A 96 -0.61 -3.91 8.93
C SER A 96 -0.74 -3.10 10.21
N HIS A 97 -1.96 -2.88 10.64
CA HIS A 97 -2.26 -2.18 11.88
C HIS A 97 -2.75 -3.14 12.97
N ASP A 98 -2.72 -4.45 12.70
CA ASP A 98 -3.12 -5.55 13.59
C ASP A 98 -1.94 -6.25 14.31
N LEU A 99 -0.76 -5.63 14.34
CA LEU A 99 0.50 -6.16 14.85
C LEU A 99 1.05 -7.39 14.09
N GLY A 100 0.43 -7.78 12.97
CA GLY A 100 0.81 -8.95 12.17
C GLY A 100 1.91 -8.71 11.13
N SER A 101 2.17 -7.46 10.76
CA SER A 101 3.22 -7.08 9.82
C SER A 101 3.76 -5.69 10.17
N SER A 102 5.08 -5.53 10.07
CA SER A 102 5.70 -4.21 10.08
C SER A 102 5.53 -3.51 8.74
N PHE A 103 5.77 -2.20 8.73
CA PHE A 103 6.03 -1.43 7.52
C PHE A 103 7.27 -2.00 6.81
N LYS A 104 7.15 -2.23 5.50
CA LYS A 104 8.23 -2.67 4.62
C LYS A 104 8.08 -1.95 3.28
N LEU A 105 9.17 -1.39 2.78
CA LEU A 105 9.24 -0.81 1.45
C LEU A 105 10.30 -1.56 0.64
N ILE A 106 9.88 -2.19 -0.46
CA ILE A 106 10.68 -3.16 -1.19
C ILE A 106 10.75 -2.76 -2.66
N ALA A 107 11.96 -2.73 -3.23
CA ALA A 107 12.14 -2.64 -4.68
C ALA A 107 11.82 -3.99 -5.33
N SER A 108 10.99 -3.98 -6.36
CA SER A 108 10.51 -5.17 -7.07
C SER A 108 10.70 -5.00 -8.57
N ILE A 109 10.97 -6.11 -9.26
CA ILE A 109 10.93 -6.16 -10.72
C ILE A 109 9.55 -6.69 -11.11
N TRP A 110 8.75 -5.83 -11.75
CA TRP A 110 7.52 -6.26 -12.40
C TRP A 110 7.87 -6.76 -13.80
N ARG A 111 7.44 -7.98 -14.10
CA ARG A 111 7.50 -8.60 -15.41
C ARG A 111 6.09 -8.90 -15.89
N LYS A 112 5.88 -8.72 -17.19
CA LYS A 112 4.59 -8.94 -17.86
C LYS A 112 4.25 -10.42 -18.06
#